data_AF-A0AAU0TDQ0-F1
#
_entry.id   AF-A0AAU0TDQ0-F1
#
_cell.length_a   1.000
_cell.length_b   1.000
_cell.length_c   1.000
_cell.angle_alpha   90.00
_cell.angle_beta   90.00
_cell.angle_gamma   90.00
#
_symmetry.space_group_name_H-M   'P 1'
#
loop_
_entity.id
_entity.type
_entity.pdbx_description
1 polymer ?
#
loop_
_entity_poly.entity_id
_entity_poly.type
_entity_poly.pdbx_seq_one_letter_code
_entity_poly.pdbx_strand_id
1 'polypeptide(L)'
;MKAITLTVLCLSALAPQAQASSPEAWAAYDSTVLASCTQASALKNAQPVGSAAQFDDQIGYTALLLQGQYPQKHLKGQQGTELCLYNKKTKTAYVTEWDSVRPTATSQ
;
A
#
# COMPACT_ATOMS: atom_id res chain seq x y z
N MET A 1 -35.08 30.81 -29.00
CA MET A 1 -34.90 30.46 -27.59
C MET A 1 -35.08 28.96 -27.29
N LYS A 2 -36.09 28.25 -27.84
CA LYS A 2 -36.31 26.80 -27.62
C LYS A 2 -35.21 25.86 -28.19
N ALA A 3 -34.57 26.23 -29.30
CA ALA A 3 -33.54 25.37 -29.92
C ALA A 3 -32.23 25.32 -29.12
N ILE A 4 -31.86 26.43 -28.46
CA ILE A 4 -30.63 26.53 -27.67
C ILE A 4 -30.73 25.66 -26.40
N THR A 5 -31.93 25.55 -25.81
CA THR A 5 -32.18 24.70 -24.64
C THR A 5 -32.00 23.21 -24.93
N LEU A 6 -32.33 22.77 -26.15
CA LEU A 6 -32.17 21.38 -26.59
C LEU A 6 -30.69 21.03 -26.84
N THR A 7 -29.89 21.96 -27.36
CA THR A 7 -28.46 21.72 -27.62
C THR A 7 -27.66 21.59 -26.32
N VAL A 8 -27.98 22.40 -25.30
CA VAL A 8 -27.30 22.35 -23.99
C VAL A 8 -27.56 21.02 -23.25
N LEU A 9 -28.76 20.43 -23.40
CA LEU A 9 -29.11 19.16 -22.77
C LEU A 9 -28.34 17.97 -23.37
N CYS A 10 -28.00 18.02 -24.67
CA CYS A 10 -27.20 16.97 -25.32
C CYS A 10 -25.72 17.02 -24.91
N LEU A 11 -25.17 18.20 -24.59
CA LEU A 11 -23.74 18.33 -24.23
C LEU A 11 -23.42 17.77 -22.83
N SER A 12 -24.37 17.73 -21.90
CA SER A 12 -24.16 17.13 -20.57
C SER A 12 -24.04 15.60 -20.59
N ALA A 13 -24.52 14.93 -21.63
CA ALA A 13 -24.41 13.47 -21.76
C ALA A 13 -23.01 12.98 -22.17
N LEU A 14 -22.13 13.89 -22.60
CA LEU A 14 -20.75 13.60 -23.03
C LEU A 14 -19.71 14.03 -21.96
N ALA A 15 -20.16 14.47 -20.78
CA ALA A 15 -19.24 14.81 -19.72
C ALA A 15 -18.50 13.54 -19.25
N PRO A 16 -17.16 13.53 -19.25
CA PRO A 16 -16.41 12.39 -18.73
C PRO A 16 -16.79 12.17 -17.28
N GLN A 17 -17.36 11.00 -16.99
CA GLN A 17 -17.60 10.61 -15.62
C GLN A 17 -16.23 10.42 -14.96
N ALA A 18 -15.94 11.23 -13.95
CA ALA A 18 -14.77 11.03 -13.11
C ALA A 18 -14.95 9.72 -12.35
N GLN A 19 -14.39 8.64 -12.90
CA GLN A 19 -14.38 7.33 -12.27
C GLN A 19 -13.31 7.37 -11.18
N ALA A 20 -13.73 7.58 -9.93
CA ALA A 20 -12.89 7.23 -8.80
C ALA A 20 -12.70 5.70 -8.78
N SER A 21 -11.53 5.25 -8.35
CA SER A 21 -11.27 3.82 -8.15
C SER A 21 -12.33 3.21 -7.22
N SER A 22 -12.87 2.06 -7.62
CA SER A 22 -13.89 1.36 -6.84
C SER A 22 -13.28 0.75 -5.56
N PRO A 23 -14.10 0.47 -4.53
CA PRO A 23 -13.63 -0.24 -3.34
C PRO A 23 -12.92 -1.56 -3.67
N GLU A 24 -13.40 -2.30 -4.67
CA GLU A 24 -12.83 -3.56 -5.12
C GLU A 24 -11.45 -3.36 -5.76
N ALA A 25 -11.27 -2.28 -6.53
CA ALA A 25 -9.98 -1.93 -7.11
C ALA A 25 -8.93 -1.61 -6.03
N TRP A 26 -9.35 -0.91 -4.97
CA TRP A 26 -8.48 -0.64 -3.81
C TRP A 26 -8.14 -1.91 -3.05
N ALA A 27 -9.10 -2.79 -2.79
CA ALA A 27 -8.85 -4.06 -2.11
C ALA A 27 -7.90 -4.98 -2.91
N ALA A 28 -8.06 -5.04 -4.23
CA ALA A 28 -7.16 -5.80 -5.10
C ALA A 28 -5.74 -5.22 -5.10
N TYR A 29 -5.64 -3.88 -5.08
CA TYR A 29 -4.36 -3.19 -4.97
C TYR A 29 -3.66 -3.48 -3.64
N ASP A 30 -4.36 -3.33 -2.51
CA ASP A 30 -3.81 -3.58 -1.18
C ASP A 30 -3.33 -5.04 -1.03
N SER A 31 -4.08 -5.99 -1.59
CA SER A 31 -3.67 -7.40 -1.64
C SER A 31 -2.38 -7.60 -2.45
N THR A 32 -2.25 -6.90 -3.58
CA THR A 32 -1.03 -6.93 -4.41
C THR A 32 0.17 -6.37 -3.66
N VAL A 33 0.00 -5.25 -2.95
CA VAL A 33 1.05 -4.66 -2.12
C VAL A 33 1.48 -5.64 -1.02
N LEU A 34 0.51 -6.19 -0.28
CA LEU A 34 0.80 -7.15 0.79
C LEU A 34 1.54 -8.38 0.28
N ALA A 35 1.08 -8.99 -0.82
CA ALA A 35 1.72 -10.15 -1.41
C ALA A 35 3.17 -9.84 -1.84
N SER A 36 3.38 -8.70 -2.51
CA SER A 36 4.72 -8.28 -2.96
C SER A 36 5.67 -8.03 -1.78
N CYS A 37 5.18 -7.35 -0.75
CA CYS A 37 5.96 -7.03 0.44
C CYS A 37 6.32 -8.28 1.25
N THR A 38 5.35 -9.18 1.47
CA THR A 38 5.59 -10.44 2.19
C THR A 38 6.52 -11.38 1.43
N GLN A 39 6.45 -11.39 0.10
CA GLN A 39 7.39 -12.14 -0.73
C GLN A 39 8.83 -11.59 -0.65
N ALA A 40 8.99 -10.26 -0.55
CA ALA A 40 10.30 -9.61 -0.46
C ALA A 40 10.90 -9.64 0.96
N SER A 41 10.08 -9.87 1.99
CA SER A 41 10.49 -9.89 3.40
C SER A 41 11.40 -11.07 3.73
N ALA A 42 12.40 -10.84 4.58
CA ALA A 42 13.26 -11.90 5.11
C ALA A 42 12.70 -12.52 6.41
N LEU A 43 11.65 -11.92 6.99
CA LEU A 43 11.04 -12.40 8.23
C LEU A 43 10.22 -13.67 7.99
N LYS A 44 10.27 -14.58 8.98
CA LYS A 44 9.32 -15.68 9.09
C LYS A 44 7.98 -15.17 9.58
N ASN A 45 6.90 -15.69 8.98
CA ASN A 45 5.53 -15.33 9.32
C ASN A 45 5.28 -13.81 9.24
N ALA A 46 5.83 -13.15 8.22
CA ALA A 46 5.65 -11.72 8.00
C ALA A 46 4.17 -11.36 7.82
N GLN A 47 3.69 -10.39 8.59
CA GLN A 47 2.33 -9.89 8.58
C GLN A 47 2.33 -8.35 8.64
N PRO A 48 1.32 -7.67 8.10
CA PRO A 48 1.24 -6.21 8.16
C PRO A 48 0.95 -5.74 9.59
N VAL A 49 1.59 -4.63 10.02
CA VAL A 49 1.37 -3.98 11.34
C VAL A 49 0.18 -3.01 11.30
N GLY A 50 -0.44 -2.82 10.13
CA GLY A 50 -1.57 -1.94 9.92
C GLY A 50 -1.88 -1.77 8.43
N SER A 51 -2.63 -0.72 8.10
CA SER A 51 -2.91 -0.36 6.71
C SER A 51 -1.68 0.20 6.00
N ALA A 52 -1.62 0.05 4.68
CA ALA A 52 -0.57 0.64 3.87
C ALA A 52 -0.69 2.18 3.85
N ALA A 53 0.44 2.87 3.97
CA ALA A 53 0.53 4.30 3.74
C ALA A 53 0.77 4.57 2.26
N GLN A 54 -0.26 5.06 1.57
CA GLN A 54 -0.19 5.36 0.14
C GLN A 54 0.29 6.80 -0.08
N PHE A 55 1.26 6.98 -0.96
CA PHE A 55 1.57 8.30 -1.52
C PHE A 55 0.82 8.49 -2.83
N ASP A 56 0.68 9.74 -3.27
CA ASP A 56 0.18 10.02 -4.61
C ASP A 56 1.11 9.47 -5.70
N ASP A 57 0.65 9.53 -6.95
CA ASP A 57 1.39 8.97 -8.08
C ASP A 57 2.62 9.79 -8.48
N GLN A 58 2.83 11.00 -7.92
CA GLN A 58 4.06 11.76 -8.12
C GLN A 58 5.23 11.10 -7.41
N ILE A 59 4.99 10.58 -6.20
CA ILE A 59 5.96 9.77 -5.46
C ILE A 59 5.94 8.34 -6.00
N GLY A 60 4.76 7.78 -6.25
CA GLY A 60 4.61 6.48 -6.90
C GLY A 60 4.96 5.28 -6.02
N TYR A 61 4.94 5.45 -4.69
CA TYR A 61 5.20 4.39 -3.72
C TYR A 61 4.02 4.19 -2.77
N THR A 62 3.89 2.96 -2.30
CA THR A 62 3.06 2.60 -1.14
C THR A 62 3.95 1.95 -0.09
N ALA A 63 3.90 2.46 1.13
CA ALA A 63 4.66 1.95 2.24
C ALA A 63 3.81 0.99 3.09
N LEU A 64 4.39 -0.14 3.50
CA LEU A 64 3.75 -1.10 4.39
C LEU A 64 4.74 -1.55 5.45
N LEU A 65 4.37 -1.42 6.72
CA LEU A 65 5.14 -2.01 7.82
C LEU A 65 4.78 -3.48 7.96
N LEU A 66 5.81 -4.33 7.95
CA LEU A 66 5.70 -5.75 8.24
C LEU A 66 6.31 -6.07 9.58
N GLN A 67 5.78 -7.10 10.23
CA GLN A 67 6.31 -7.67 11.44
C GLN A 67 6.32 -9.20 11.33
N GLY A 68 7.36 -9.81 11.87
CA GLY A 68 7.57 -11.25 11.83
C GLY A 68 8.77 -11.64 12.69
N GLN A 69 9.30 -12.84 12.52
CA GLN A 69 10.42 -13.33 13.32
C GLN A 69 11.67 -13.45 12.46
N TYR A 70 12.80 -13.01 13.00
CA TYR A 70 14.09 -13.22 12.36
C TYR A 70 14.41 -14.72 12.21
N PRO A 71 14.66 -15.22 10.98
CA PRO A 71 15.00 -16.63 10.77
C PRO A 71 16.39 -17.01 11.30
N GLN A 72 17.27 -16.04 11.54
CA GLN A 72 18.66 -16.26 11.92
C GLN A 72 18.74 -16.88 13.33
N LYS A 73 19.46 -18.01 13.46
CA LYS A 73 19.57 -18.76 14.72
C LYS A 73 20.08 -17.91 15.90
N HIS A 74 21.02 -17.00 15.66
CA HIS A 74 21.60 -16.17 16.72
C HIS A 74 20.62 -15.12 17.26
N LEU A 75 19.58 -14.75 16.49
CA LEU A 75 18.52 -13.85 16.93
C LEU A 75 17.41 -14.57 17.71
N LYS A 76 17.48 -15.90 17.87
CA LYS A 76 16.58 -16.70 18.73
C LYS A 76 15.07 -16.44 18.50
N GLY A 77 14.67 -16.20 17.25
CA GLY A 77 13.28 -15.91 16.91
C GLY A 77 12.80 -14.53 17.38
N GLN A 78 13.72 -13.60 17.64
CA GLN A 78 13.41 -12.22 17.96
C GLN A 78 12.45 -11.64 16.92
N GLN A 79 11.45 -10.91 17.44
CA GLN A 79 10.52 -10.16 16.64
C GLN A 79 11.27 -9.08 15.86
N GLY A 80 11.17 -9.09 14.54
CA GLY A 80 11.66 -8.08 13.63
C GLY A 80 10.52 -7.24 13.03
N THR A 81 10.84 -6.02 12.65
CA THR A 81 9.98 -5.11 11.89
C THR A 81 10.72 -4.67 10.63
N GLU A 82 10.01 -4.65 9.51
CA GLU A 82 10.54 -4.22 8.23
C GLU A 82 9.64 -3.14 7.61
N LEU A 83 10.27 -2.17 6.94
CA LEU A 83 9.60 -1.26 6.03
C LEU A 83 9.63 -1.86 4.63
N CYS A 84 8.46 -2.08 4.04
CA CYS A 84 8.32 -2.34 2.62
C CYS A 84 7.92 -1.07 1.87
N LEU A 85 8.60 -0.80 0.75
CA LEU A 85 8.20 0.19 -0.24
C LEU A 85 7.83 -0.52 -1.54
N TYR A 86 6.55 -0.49 -1.90
CA TYR A 86 6.04 -1.00 -3.17
C TYR A 86 6.02 0.12 -4.22
N ASN A 87 6.81 -0.02 -5.27
CA ASN A 87 6.81 0.89 -6.42
C ASN A 87 5.60 0.59 -7.33
N LYS A 88 4.67 1.54 -7.44
CA LYS A 88 3.44 1.42 -8.23
C LYS A 88 3.70 1.17 -9.71
N LYS A 89 4.76 1.79 -10.26
CA LYS A 89 5.10 1.75 -11.68
C LYS A 89 5.76 0.44 -12.08
N THR A 90 6.75 -0.01 -11.32
CA THR A 90 7.50 -1.24 -11.62
C THR A 90 6.88 -2.49 -11.02
N LYS A 91 5.89 -2.33 -10.12
CA LYS A 91 5.25 -3.40 -9.35
C LYS A 91 6.27 -4.21 -8.55
N THR A 92 7.26 -3.53 -7.97
CA THR A 92 8.37 -4.13 -7.23
C THR A 92 8.32 -3.68 -5.77
N ALA A 93 8.52 -4.63 -4.85
CA ALA A 93 8.66 -4.35 -3.43
C ALA A 93 10.15 -4.32 -3.04
N TYR A 94 10.51 -3.33 -2.21
CA TYR A 94 11.82 -3.20 -1.60
C TYR A 94 11.66 -3.21 -0.09
N VAL A 95 12.43 -4.02 0.60
CA VAL A 95 12.28 -4.23 2.04
C VAL A 95 13.58 -3.85 2.75
N THR A 96 13.45 -3.17 3.87
CA THR A 96 14.55 -2.86 4.78
C THR A 96 14.12 -3.07 6.23
N GLU A 97 15.06 -3.45 7.08
CA GLU A 97 14.84 -3.55 8.52
C GLU A 97 14.51 -2.17 9.10
N TRP A 98 13.52 -2.11 10.00
CA TRP A 98 13.15 -0.89 10.71
C TRP A 98 12.73 -1.17 12.16
N ASP A 99 13.53 -1.94 12.89
CA ASP A 99 13.20 -2.33 14.27
C ASP A 99 12.99 -1.15 15.23
N SER A 100 13.65 -0.02 14.98
CA SER A 100 13.55 1.20 15.80
C SER A 100 12.20 1.93 15.71
N VAL A 101 11.32 1.55 14.78
CA VAL A 101 9.99 2.17 14.64
C VAL A 101 9.05 1.76 15.78
N ARG A 102 9.33 0.62 16.42
CA ARG A 102 8.57 0.19 17.58
C ARG A 102 8.95 1.10 18.75
N PRO A 103 7.97 1.63 19.50
CA PRO A 103 8.26 2.17 20.81
C PRO A 103 9.04 1.09 21.57
N THR A 104 10.21 1.42 22.12
CA THR A 104 10.83 0.55 23.12
C THR A 104 9.75 0.34 24.16
N ALA A 105 9.30 -0.90 24.33
CA ALA A 105 8.43 -1.25 25.44
C ALA A 105 9.25 -0.96 26.69
N THR A 106 9.19 0.27 27.18
CA THR A 106 9.75 0.67 28.45
C THR A 106 8.95 -0.13 29.45
N SER A 107 9.55 -1.22 29.92
CA SER A 107 9.18 -1.88 31.15
C SER A 107 9.05 -0.81 32.23
N GLN A 108 7.80 -0.46 32.55
CA GLN A 108 7.41 0.09 33.84
C GLN A 108 6.51 -0.95 34.52
#